data_AF-A0A318KKP7-F1
#
_entry.id   AF-A0A318KKP7-F1
#
_cell.length_a   1.000
_cell.length_b   1.000
_cell.length_c   1.000
_cell.angle_alpha   90.00
_cell.angle_beta   90.00
_cell.angle_gamma   90.00
#
_symmetry.space_group_name_H-M   'P 1'
#
loop_
_entity.id
_entity.type
_entity.pdbx_description
1 polymer ?
#
loop_
_entity_poly.entity_id
_entity_poly.type
_entity_poly.pdbx_seq_one_letter_code
_entity_poly.pdbx_strand_id
1 'polypeptide(L)'
;MRRLFQNTLDNGALDDLYAMLKSSVGLVDPYGRTPAPLCQDHLPVTAAKNDAAVLVALKDIRNVNRLAANQNLNFSKQGVTVIYGANGAGKSGYSRVLKRACRARDVSEDVRPNVLDKSKATAIPEASFDIELGAKPVTVNWKKNGHAPVELATIAVFDTHCARSYLDLQQEVAYLPYGLDVVENLARIVLPRITEKLNAEIAATPTTKEAFSHLARPTKVSELIDSLEHVLNHPNNIRKVRQHQHGKRHVM
;
A
#
# COMPACT_ATOMS: atom_id res chain seq x y z
N MET A 1 -2.55 6.85 -4.13
CA MET A 1 -1.45 6.13 -4.84
C MET A 1 -0.60 5.25 -3.92
N ARG A 2 -0.22 5.68 -2.69
CA ARG A 2 0.53 4.85 -1.70
C ARG A 2 -0.03 3.43 -1.48
N ARG A 3 -1.35 3.22 -1.66
CA ARG A 3 -2.03 1.93 -1.41
C ARG A 3 -2.05 0.95 -2.58
N LEU A 4 -1.70 1.40 -3.79
CA LEU A 4 -1.63 0.53 -4.97
C LEU A 4 -0.39 -0.38 -4.94
N PHE A 5 0.66 0.02 -4.21
CA PHE A 5 1.86 -0.76 -3.96
C PHE A 5 1.82 -1.53 -2.63
N GLN A 6 0.72 -1.43 -1.87
CA GLN A 6 0.50 -2.29 -0.70
C GLN A 6 -0.03 -3.62 -1.21
N ASN A 7 0.65 -4.72 -0.87
CA ASN A 7 0.32 -6.10 -1.29
C ASN A 7 -1.10 -6.56 -0.91
N THR A 8 -1.87 -5.76 -0.15
CA THR A 8 -3.25 -6.05 0.24
C THR A 8 -4.13 -4.82 0.09
N LEU A 9 -5.01 -4.87 -0.90
CA LEU A 9 -6.16 -3.96 -1.07
C LEU A 9 -7.26 -4.38 -0.09
N ASP A 10 -7.21 -3.86 1.13
CA ASP A 10 -8.28 -4.05 2.11
C ASP A 10 -9.49 -3.14 1.82
N ASN A 11 -10.63 -3.41 2.46
CA ASN A 11 -11.85 -2.62 2.26
C ASN A 11 -11.64 -1.16 2.69
N GLY A 12 -10.82 -0.89 3.71
CA GLY A 12 -10.46 0.46 4.12
C GLY A 12 -9.66 1.23 3.06
N ALA A 13 -8.78 0.57 2.31
CA ALA A 13 -8.09 1.14 1.16
C ALA A 13 -9.03 1.51 0.03
N LEU A 14 -10.04 0.68 -0.24
CA LEU A 14 -11.07 1.00 -1.23
C LEU A 14 -11.94 2.18 -0.80
N ASP A 15 -12.30 2.27 0.47
CA ASP A 15 -13.07 3.39 1.02
C ASP A 15 -12.31 4.71 0.89
N ASP A 16 -11.03 4.70 1.22
CA ASP A 16 -10.17 5.88 1.11
C ASP A 16 -9.95 6.28 -0.36
N LEU A 17 -9.77 5.31 -1.26
CA LEU A 17 -9.68 5.58 -2.71
C LEU A 17 -10.98 6.19 -3.25
N TYR A 18 -12.13 5.69 -2.80
CA TYR A 18 -13.43 6.21 -3.19
C TYR A 18 -13.64 7.65 -2.68
N ALA A 19 -13.27 7.93 -1.43
CA ALA A 19 -13.32 9.29 -0.88
C ALA A 19 -12.39 10.27 -1.62
N MET A 20 -11.17 9.82 -1.97
CA MET A 20 -10.24 10.63 -2.78
C MET A 20 -10.77 10.89 -4.19
N LEU A 21 -11.44 9.92 -4.82
CA LEU A 21 -12.09 10.10 -6.12
C LEU A 21 -13.16 11.19 -6.04
N LYS A 22 -14.03 11.14 -5.02
CA LYS A 22 -15.04 12.17 -4.76
C LYS A 22 -14.44 13.56 -4.52
N SER A 23 -13.38 13.61 -3.71
CA SER A 23 -12.63 14.85 -3.45
C SER A 23 -12.04 15.46 -4.74
N SER A 24 -11.54 14.61 -5.66
CA SER A 24 -10.99 15.07 -6.94
C SER A 24 -12.01 15.76 -7.85
N VAL A 25 -13.30 15.42 -7.73
CA VAL A 25 -14.41 16.10 -8.45
C VAL A 25 -15.05 17.22 -7.62
N GLY A 26 -14.51 17.48 -6.42
CA GLY A 26 -14.89 18.60 -5.56
C GLY A 26 -16.02 18.30 -4.57
N LEU A 27 -16.28 17.03 -4.25
CA LEU A 27 -17.13 16.64 -3.12
C LEU A 27 -16.31 16.64 -1.83
N VAL A 28 -16.86 17.16 -0.74
CA VAL A 28 -16.14 17.28 0.52
C VAL A 28 -15.83 15.88 1.07
N ASP A 29 -14.55 15.64 1.35
CA ASP A 29 -14.14 14.48 2.15
C ASP A 29 -14.14 14.87 3.63
N PRO A 30 -14.98 14.25 4.48
CA PRO A 30 -15.05 14.55 5.91
C PRO A 30 -13.71 14.38 6.65
N TYR A 31 -12.81 13.56 6.10
CA TYR A 31 -11.53 13.24 6.71
C TYR A 31 -10.34 13.96 6.07
N GLY A 32 -10.59 14.82 5.07
CA GLY A 32 -9.54 15.65 4.44
C GLY A 32 -8.38 14.84 3.83
N ARG A 33 -8.63 13.63 3.32
CA ARG A 33 -7.58 12.76 2.79
C ARG A 33 -6.96 13.38 1.54
N THR A 34 -5.64 13.38 1.47
CA THR A 34 -4.88 13.89 0.33
C THR A 34 -4.09 12.78 -0.37
N PRO A 35 -4.08 12.75 -1.72
CA PRO A 35 -3.28 11.78 -2.44
C PRO A 35 -1.78 12.12 -2.33
N ALA A 36 -0.99 11.21 -1.79
CA ALA A 36 0.47 11.29 -1.85
C ALA A 36 0.96 10.89 -3.26
N PRO A 37 1.71 11.76 -3.97
CA PRO A 37 2.30 11.44 -5.27
C PRO A 37 3.29 10.28 -5.21
N LEU A 38 3.56 9.66 -6.36
CA LEU A 38 4.65 8.70 -6.49
C LEU A 38 5.99 9.42 -6.26
N CYS A 39 6.85 8.92 -5.38
CA CYS A 39 8.19 9.42 -5.16
C CYS A 39 9.20 8.26 -5.34
N GLN A 40 10.49 8.60 -5.31
CA GLN A 40 11.57 7.64 -5.49
C GLN A 40 11.56 6.52 -4.43
N ASP A 41 11.07 6.80 -3.22
CA ASP A 41 10.88 5.80 -2.16
C ASP A 41 9.84 4.72 -2.51
N HIS A 42 9.00 4.96 -3.53
CA HIS A 42 7.99 4.01 -4.00
C HIS A 42 8.47 3.15 -5.18
N LEU A 43 9.62 3.47 -5.76
CA LEU A 43 10.17 2.75 -6.92
C LEU A 43 11.21 1.72 -6.50
N PRO A 44 11.28 0.56 -7.19
CA PRO A 44 12.36 -0.38 -6.98
C PRO A 44 13.71 0.28 -7.33
N VAL A 45 14.67 0.22 -6.42
CA VAL A 45 16.01 0.73 -6.66
C VAL A 45 16.76 -0.24 -7.57
N THR A 46 17.02 0.17 -8.81
CA THR A 46 18.02 -0.48 -9.67
C THR A 46 19.40 0.04 -9.28
N ALA A 47 20.16 -0.74 -8.50
CA ALA A 47 21.57 -0.45 -8.29
C ALA A 47 22.34 -0.60 -9.62
N ALA A 48 23.29 0.30 -9.85
CA ALA A 48 24.26 0.14 -10.93
C ALA A 48 25.08 -1.14 -10.70
N LYS A 49 25.52 -1.80 -11.79
CA LYS A 49 26.19 -3.13 -11.77
C LYS A 49 27.39 -3.28 -10.81
N ASN A 50 27.97 -2.18 -10.31
CA ASN A 50 29.12 -2.20 -9.39
C ASN A 50 28.79 -1.96 -7.91
N ASP A 51 27.52 -1.77 -7.54
CA ASP A 51 27.08 -1.49 -6.16
C ASP A 51 26.29 -2.65 -5.51
N ALA A 52 26.41 -3.88 -6.03
CA ALA A 52 25.71 -5.03 -5.46
C ALA A 52 26.26 -5.35 -4.06
N ALA A 53 25.40 -5.33 -3.05
CA ALA A 53 25.78 -5.60 -1.67
C ALA A 53 26.01 -7.10 -1.45
N VAL A 54 27.16 -7.44 -0.85
CA VAL A 54 27.44 -8.80 -0.36
C VAL A 54 27.07 -8.86 1.12
N LEU A 55 26.15 -9.77 1.49
CA LEU A 55 25.78 -9.97 2.88
C LEU A 55 26.89 -10.70 3.65
N VAL A 56 27.37 -10.11 4.74
CA VAL A 56 28.45 -10.68 5.57
C VAL A 56 27.91 -11.17 6.91
N ALA A 57 27.02 -10.41 7.55
CA ALA A 57 26.43 -10.84 8.81
C ALA A 57 25.07 -10.21 9.07
N LEU A 58 24.26 -10.92 9.85
CA LEU A 58 23.04 -10.43 10.48
C LEU A 58 23.23 -10.50 12.00
N LYS A 59 23.17 -9.34 12.66
CA LYS A 59 23.57 -9.13 14.05
C LYS A 59 22.53 -8.29 14.80
N ASP A 60 22.72 -8.18 16.12
CA ASP A 60 21.96 -7.30 17.02
C ASP A 60 20.44 -7.43 16.88
N ILE A 61 19.97 -8.65 16.59
CA ILE A 61 18.56 -8.88 16.37
C ILE A 61 17.81 -8.69 17.69
N ARG A 62 16.82 -7.79 17.67
CA ARG A 62 16.00 -7.45 18.85
C ARG A 62 14.53 -7.52 18.48
N ASN A 63 13.74 -7.98 19.44
CA ASN A 63 12.28 -8.05 19.34
C ASN A 63 11.81 -8.86 18.10
N VAL A 64 12.54 -9.91 17.73
CA VAL A 64 12.17 -10.83 16.64
C VAL A 64 11.90 -12.22 17.23
N ASN A 65 10.64 -12.64 17.19
CA ASN A 65 10.15 -13.92 17.70
C ASN A 65 10.76 -14.23 19.07
N ARG A 66 11.20 -15.47 19.29
CA ARG A 66 11.97 -15.91 20.46
C ARG A 66 13.45 -16.11 20.11
N LEU A 67 14.02 -15.24 19.27
CA LEU A 67 15.45 -15.27 19.01
C LEU A 67 16.21 -14.81 20.25
N ALA A 68 17.31 -15.49 20.56
CA ALA A 68 18.18 -15.10 21.66
C ALA A 68 18.87 -13.77 21.34
N ALA A 69 19.03 -12.92 22.36
CA ALA A 69 19.78 -11.68 22.21
C ALA A 69 21.25 -11.97 21.85
N ASN A 70 21.89 -11.03 21.16
CA ASN A 70 23.31 -11.05 20.80
C ASN A 70 23.73 -12.26 19.93
N GLN A 71 22.77 -12.85 19.20
CA GLN A 71 23.08 -13.87 18.20
C GLN A 71 23.56 -13.20 16.91
N ASN A 72 24.69 -13.69 16.40
CA ASN A 72 25.28 -13.24 15.14
C ASN A 72 25.26 -14.38 14.14
N LEU A 73 24.60 -14.15 13.01
CA LEU A 73 24.55 -15.07 11.89
C LEU A 73 25.52 -14.59 10.81
N ASN A 74 26.64 -15.28 10.66
CA ASN A 74 27.66 -14.94 9.68
C ASN A 74 27.44 -15.69 8.37
N PHE A 75 27.69 -15.02 7.26
CA PHE A 75 27.59 -15.55 5.91
C PHE A 75 28.96 -15.56 5.24
N SER A 76 29.23 -16.60 4.47
CA SER A 76 30.40 -16.61 3.59
C SER A 76 30.22 -15.57 2.49
N LYS A 77 31.23 -14.73 2.29
CA LYS A 77 31.24 -13.72 1.22
C LYS A 77 31.19 -14.34 -0.18
N GLN A 78 31.67 -15.57 -0.31
CA GLN A 78 31.64 -16.35 -1.54
C GLN A 78 31.14 -17.78 -1.27
N GLY A 79 30.34 -18.31 -2.20
CA GLY A 79 29.82 -19.67 -2.12
C GLY A 79 28.47 -19.76 -1.42
N VAL A 80 28.23 -20.89 -0.73
CA VAL A 80 26.93 -21.22 -0.12
C VAL A 80 27.10 -21.33 1.40
N THR A 81 26.24 -20.64 2.14
CA THR A 81 26.14 -20.77 3.60
C THR A 81 24.91 -21.59 3.94
N VAL A 82 25.09 -22.74 4.60
CA VAL A 82 23.98 -23.61 5.03
C VAL A 82 23.72 -23.41 6.52
N ILE A 83 22.51 -22.98 6.86
CA ILE A 83 22.07 -22.76 8.24
C ILE A 83 21.07 -23.84 8.61
N TYR A 84 21.40 -24.67 9.60
CA TYR A 84 20.58 -25.79 10.05
C TYR A 84 20.47 -25.80 11.58
N GLY A 85 19.55 -26.60 12.10
CA GLY A 85 19.29 -26.70 13.54
C GLY A 85 17.93 -27.33 13.82
N ALA A 86 17.63 -27.60 15.09
CA ALA A 86 16.38 -28.23 15.49
C ALA A 86 15.14 -27.39 15.14
N ASN A 87 13.97 -28.03 15.10
CA ASN A 87 12.69 -27.32 15.03
C ASN A 87 12.54 -26.42 16.27
N GLY A 88 12.06 -25.18 16.06
CA GLY A 88 12.00 -24.18 17.12
C GLY A 88 13.31 -23.42 17.41
N ALA A 89 14.44 -23.77 16.77
CA ALA A 89 15.73 -23.07 16.97
C ALA A 89 15.77 -21.62 16.43
N GLY A 90 14.69 -21.13 15.82
CA GLY A 90 14.60 -19.74 15.34
C GLY A 90 14.96 -19.50 13.87
N LYS A 91 15.32 -20.53 13.09
CA LYS A 91 15.67 -20.42 11.65
C LYS A 91 14.68 -19.58 10.83
N SER A 92 13.37 -19.85 10.96
CA SER A 92 12.33 -19.09 10.27
C SER A 92 12.24 -17.63 10.74
N GLY A 93 12.67 -17.33 11.98
CA GLY A 93 12.78 -15.96 12.48
C GLY A 93 13.83 -15.15 11.72
N TYR A 94 15.03 -15.70 11.53
CA TYR A 94 16.06 -15.08 10.70
C TYR A 94 15.60 -14.89 9.26
N SER A 95 14.98 -15.92 8.66
CA SER A 95 14.43 -15.83 7.30
C SER A 95 13.41 -14.69 7.14
N ARG A 96 12.49 -14.50 8.10
CA ARG A 96 11.52 -13.40 8.06
C ARG A 96 12.18 -12.02 8.13
N VAL A 97 13.23 -11.87 8.95
CA VAL A 97 14.00 -10.62 9.00
C VAL A 97 14.67 -10.35 7.65
N LEU A 98 15.33 -11.36 7.06
CA LEU A 98 15.93 -11.25 5.73
C LEU A 98 14.88 -10.88 4.67
N LYS A 99 13.72 -11.53 4.65
CA LYS A 99 12.63 -11.22 3.71
C LYS A 99 12.09 -9.80 3.87
N ARG A 100 12.08 -9.26 5.09
CA ARG A 100 11.51 -7.93 5.38
C ARG A 100 12.53 -6.79 5.23
N ALA A 101 13.82 -7.09 5.39
CA ALA A 101 14.90 -6.10 5.28
C ALA A 101 15.49 -6.03 3.86
N CYS A 102 15.55 -7.17 3.16
CA CYS A 102 16.08 -7.29 1.81
C CYS A 102 14.94 -7.42 0.77
N ARG A 103 15.30 -7.66 -0.49
CA ARG A 103 14.33 -7.79 -1.58
C ARG A 103 13.75 -9.21 -1.64
N ALA A 104 12.54 -9.41 -1.12
CA ALA A 104 11.75 -10.63 -1.29
C ALA A 104 10.45 -10.35 -2.07
N ARG A 105 10.04 -11.29 -2.93
CA ARG A 105 8.76 -11.19 -3.67
C ARG A 105 7.56 -11.49 -2.77
N ASP A 106 7.74 -12.39 -1.81
CA ASP A 106 6.76 -12.69 -0.78
C ASP A 106 7.17 -12.11 0.58
N VAL A 107 6.43 -11.09 1.01
CA VAL A 107 6.54 -10.47 2.34
C VAL A 107 5.28 -10.71 3.18
N SER A 108 4.51 -11.75 2.87
CA SER A 108 3.28 -12.11 3.58
C SER A 108 3.51 -12.43 5.06
N GLU A 109 4.67 -13.01 5.38
CA GLU A 109 5.03 -13.34 6.76
C GLU A 109 5.54 -12.11 7.53
N ASP A 110 4.76 -11.71 8.53
CA ASP A 110 5.12 -10.61 9.40
C ASP A 110 6.24 -10.98 10.40
N VAL A 111 7.14 -10.03 10.67
CA VAL A 111 8.15 -10.16 11.74
C VAL A 111 7.50 -9.70 13.04
N ARG A 112 7.29 -10.60 13.99
CA ARG A 112 6.59 -10.30 15.25
C ARG A 112 7.55 -10.35 16.44
N PRO A 113 7.29 -9.59 17.52
CA PRO A 113 8.02 -9.74 18.76
C PRO A 113 7.69 -11.06 19.47
N ASN A 114 8.40 -11.34 20.57
CA ASN A 114 8.19 -12.55 21.36
C ASN A 114 6.76 -12.62 21.91
N VAL A 115 5.96 -13.58 21.42
CA VAL A 115 4.57 -13.77 21.83
C VAL A 115 4.44 -14.11 23.32
N LEU A 116 5.46 -14.71 23.92
CA LEU A 116 5.46 -15.07 25.34
C LEU A 116 5.79 -13.89 26.26
N ASP A 117 6.38 -12.82 25.73
CA ASP A 117 6.75 -11.63 26.49
C ASP A 117 5.75 -10.51 26.26
N LYS A 118 4.69 -10.50 27.07
CA LYS A 118 3.61 -9.49 26.99
C LYS A 118 4.13 -8.06 27.17
N SER A 119 5.25 -7.87 27.87
CA SER A 119 5.85 -6.54 28.05
C SER A 119 6.44 -5.96 26.76
N LYS A 120 6.75 -6.83 25.78
CA LYS A 120 7.34 -6.47 24.49
C LYS A 120 6.39 -6.67 23.31
N ALA A 121 5.09 -6.85 23.57
CA ALA A 121 4.09 -7.07 22.52
C ALA A 121 4.05 -5.93 21.48
N THR A 122 4.39 -4.71 21.89
CA THR A 122 4.46 -3.51 21.05
C THR A 122 5.87 -3.15 20.60
N ALA A 123 6.88 -3.93 20.99
CA ALA A 123 8.26 -3.63 20.67
C ALA A 123 8.51 -3.80 19.16
N ILE A 124 9.24 -2.86 18.57
CA ILE A 124 9.54 -2.84 17.13
C ILE A 124 10.70 -3.81 16.87
N PRO A 125 10.54 -4.80 15.97
CA PRO A 125 11.63 -5.64 15.51
C PRO A 125 12.72 -4.83 14.80
N GLU A 126 13.98 -5.07 15.17
CA GLU A 126 15.15 -4.41 14.61
C GLU A 126 16.34 -5.37 14.50
N ALA A 127 17.25 -5.09 13.57
CA ALA A 127 18.48 -5.85 13.33
C ALA A 127 19.54 -5.00 12.62
N SER A 128 20.80 -5.41 12.76
CA SER A 128 21.95 -4.81 12.07
C SER A 128 22.47 -5.77 11.01
N PHE A 129 22.84 -5.24 9.86
CA PHE A 129 23.38 -6.00 8.73
C PHE A 129 24.78 -5.50 8.43
N ASP A 130 25.76 -6.39 8.44
CA ASP A 130 27.07 -6.10 7.86
C ASP A 130 27.07 -6.54 6.41
N ILE A 131 27.41 -5.61 5.53
CA ILE A 131 27.48 -5.81 4.08
C ILE A 131 28.80 -5.30 3.52
N GLU A 132 29.16 -5.75 2.31
CA GLU A 132 30.22 -5.14 1.51
C GLU A 132 29.65 -4.52 0.24
N LEU A 133 29.94 -3.22 0.04
CA LEU A 133 29.65 -2.49 -1.19
C LEU A 133 30.96 -2.25 -1.92
N GLY A 134 31.20 -2.95 -3.04
CA GLY A 134 32.45 -2.80 -3.80
C GLY A 134 33.70 -2.97 -2.93
N ALA A 135 33.72 -3.99 -2.05
CA ALA A 135 34.75 -4.30 -1.06
C ALA A 135 34.87 -3.33 0.14
N LYS A 136 34.00 -2.32 0.28
CA LYS A 136 33.93 -1.49 1.49
C LYS A 136 32.95 -2.10 2.50
N PRO A 137 33.39 -2.43 3.73
CA PRO A 137 32.50 -2.90 4.77
C PRO A 137 31.60 -1.76 5.25
N VAL A 138 30.29 -2.02 5.31
CA VAL A 138 29.27 -1.08 5.77
C VAL A 138 28.31 -1.83 6.70
N THR A 139 27.94 -1.20 7.81
CA THR A 139 26.88 -1.68 8.69
C THR A 139 25.63 -0.85 8.47
N VAL A 140 24.51 -1.50 8.17
CA VAL A 140 23.21 -0.86 7.98
C VAL A 140 22.20 -1.36 9.00
N ASN A 141 21.37 -0.45 9.51
CA ASN A 141 20.37 -0.75 10.52
C ASN A 141 18.99 -0.87 9.89
N TRP A 142 18.28 -1.95 10.22
CA TRP A 142 16.92 -2.17 9.79
C TRP A 142 15.96 -2.12 10.99
N LYS A 143 14.84 -1.43 10.81
CA LYS A 143 13.70 -1.45 11.73
C LYS A 143 12.43 -1.75 10.97
N LYS A 144 11.58 -2.60 11.54
CA LYS A 144 10.25 -2.87 10.98
C LYS A 144 9.46 -1.57 10.87
N ASN A 145 8.84 -1.34 9.70
CA ASN A 145 8.08 -0.14 9.35
C ASN A 145 8.91 1.17 9.31
N GLY A 146 10.24 1.10 9.44
CA GLY A 146 11.13 2.22 9.18
C GLY A 146 11.48 2.33 7.69
N HIS A 147 12.34 3.30 7.37
CA HIS A 147 12.92 3.40 6.03
C HIS A 147 13.79 2.15 5.76
N ALA A 148 13.55 1.48 4.64
CA ALA A 148 14.34 0.34 4.23
C ALA A 148 15.74 0.82 3.77
N PRO A 149 16.84 0.25 4.28
CA PRO A 149 18.17 0.59 3.81
C PRO A 149 18.31 0.28 2.32
N VAL A 150 18.74 1.29 1.54
CA VAL A 150 18.77 1.21 0.08
C VAL A 150 19.76 0.15 -0.40
N GLU A 151 20.81 -0.07 0.38
CA GLU A 151 21.89 -1.01 0.14
C GLU A 151 21.38 -2.46 0.13
N LEU A 152 20.42 -2.78 1.01
CA LEU A 152 19.83 -4.11 1.13
C LEU A 152 18.87 -4.43 -0.03
N ALA A 153 18.43 -3.44 -0.80
CA ALA A 153 17.51 -3.64 -1.93
C ALA A 153 18.13 -4.50 -3.06
N THR A 154 19.47 -4.59 -3.10
CA THR A 154 20.21 -5.39 -4.07
C THR A 154 20.28 -6.88 -3.73
N ILE A 155 19.97 -7.24 -2.48
CA ILE A 155 20.03 -8.63 -1.99
C ILE A 155 18.67 -9.29 -2.20
N ALA A 156 18.63 -10.31 -3.08
CA ALA A 156 17.41 -11.08 -3.33
C ALA A 156 17.27 -12.24 -2.32
N VAL A 157 16.10 -12.35 -1.70
CA VAL A 157 15.77 -13.44 -0.76
C VAL A 157 14.66 -14.29 -1.37
N PHE A 158 14.90 -15.60 -1.39
CA PHE A 158 13.99 -16.59 -1.95
C PHE A 158 13.58 -17.60 -0.87
N ASP A 159 12.30 -17.97 -0.84
CA ASP A 159 11.78 -19.09 -0.06
C ASP A 159 10.86 -19.98 -0.91
N THR A 160 10.38 -21.07 -0.31
CA THR A 160 9.49 -22.04 -0.99
C THR A 160 8.20 -21.39 -1.47
N HIS A 161 7.72 -20.33 -0.80
CA HIS A 161 6.50 -19.63 -1.23
C HIS A 161 6.79 -18.69 -2.42
N CYS A 162 7.95 -18.03 -2.45
CA CYS A 162 8.47 -17.27 -3.58
C CYS A 162 8.68 -18.17 -4.81
N ALA A 163 9.15 -19.40 -4.63
CA ALA A 163 9.42 -20.33 -5.74
C ALA A 163 8.15 -20.72 -6.51
N ARG A 164 7.00 -20.90 -5.84
CA ARG A 164 5.72 -21.17 -6.49
C ARG A 164 5.28 -20.04 -7.41
N SER A 165 5.50 -18.78 -7.02
CA SER A 165 5.22 -17.64 -7.90
C SER A 165 6.09 -17.59 -9.16
N TYR A 166 7.23 -18.28 -9.18
CA TYR A 166 8.10 -18.39 -10.36
C TYR A 166 7.79 -19.60 -11.25
N LEU A 167 7.24 -20.68 -10.67
CA LEU A 167 7.00 -21.94 -11.37
C LEU A 167 5.55 -22.09 -11.86
N ASP A 168 4.58 -21.54 -11.13
CA ASP A 168 3.15 -21.70 -11.43
C ASP A 168 2.64 -20.70 -12.49
N LEU A 169 3.41 -19.65 -12.83
CA LEU A 169 3.12 -18.73 -13.93
C LEU A 169 3.69 -19.28 -15.25
N GLN A 170 3.14 -20.40 -15.71
CA GLN A 170 3.20 -20.84 -17.10
C GLN A 170 2.28 -19.96 -17.97
N GLN A 171 2.53 -18.65 -17.99
CA GLN A 171 2.07 -17.76 -19.04
C GLN A 171 3.32 -17.22 -19.73
N GLU A 172 3.30 -17.18 -21.07
CA GLU A 172 4.35 -16.65 -21.92
C GLU A 172 5.14 -15.54 -21.22
N VAL A 173 6.45 -15.71 -21.14
CA VAL A 173 7.37 -14.81 -20.43
C VAL A 173 7.42 -13.47 -21.16
N ALA A 174 6.36 -12.68 -21.06
CA ALA A 174 6.43 -11.25 -21.13
C ALA A 174 7.15 -10.84 -19.85
N TYR A 175 8.37 -10.36 -20.02
CA TYR A 175 9.20 -9.77 -18.97
C TYR A 175 8.42 -8.60 -18.35
N LEU A 176 7.54 -8.87 -17.39
CA LEU A 176 6.73 -7.83 -16.75
C LEU A 176 7.62 -7.13 -15.71
N PRO A 177 8.01 -5.87 -15.92
CA PRO A 177 8.86 -5.16 -14.98
C PRO A 177 8.12 -4.98 -13.65
N TYR A 178 8.86 -5.03 -12.55
CA TYR A 178 8.32 -4.83 -11.20
C TYR A 178 7.53 -3.52 -11.11
N GLY A 179 6.30 -3.58 -10.58
CA GLY A 179 5.42 -2.42 -10.43
C GLY A 179 4.40 -2.22 -11.56
N LEU A 180 4.45 -3.00 -12.65
CA LEU A 180 3.44 -2.94 -13.70
C LEU A 180 2.17 -3.75 -13.37
N ASP A 181 2.28 -4.70 -12.44
CA ASP A 181 1.16 -5.42 -11.80
C ASP A 181 0.17 -4.46 -11.10
N VAL A 182 0.64 -3.29 -10.69
CA VAL A 182 -0.20 -2.21 -10.15
C VAL A 182 -1.24 -1.73 -11.17
N VAL A 183 -0.87 -1.63 -12.44
CA VAL A 183 -1.78 -1.17 -13.50
C VAL A 183 -2.83 -2.23 -13.77
N GLU A 184 -2.44 -3.51 -13.78
CA GLU A 184 -3.37 -4.63 -13.90
C GLU A 184 -4.35 -4.68 -12.71
N ASN A 185 -3.84 -4.55 -11.48
CA ASN A 185 -4.68 -4.55 -10.27
C ASN A 185 -5.62 -3.34 -10.23
N LEU A 186 -5.17 -2.17 -10.69
CA LEU A 186 -6.03 -1.00 -10.85
C LEU A 186 -7.20 -1.32 -11.79
N ALA A 187 -6.90 -1.87 -12.98
CA ALA A 187 -7.91 -2.17 -13.99
C ALA A 187 -8.87 -3.29 -13.56
N ARG A 188 -8.35 -4.39 -13.00
CA ARG A 188 -9.13 -5.60 -12.74
C ARG A 188 -9.83 -5.61 -11.38
N ILE A 189 -9.31 -4.91 -10.39
CA ILE A 189 -9.81 -4.98 -9.00
C ILE A 189 -10.38 -3.64 -8.55
N VAL A 190 -9.59 -2.58 -8.67
CA VAL A 190 -9.95 -1.29 -8.07
C VAL A 190 -11.08 -0.61 -8.84
N LEU A 191 -10.98 -0.52 -10.17
CA LEU A 191 -12.01 0.13 -10.98
C LEU A 191 -13.40 -0.53 -10.82
N PRO A 192 -13.55 -1.87 -10.97
CA PRO A 192 -14.87 -2.49 -10.83
C PRO A 192 -15.52 -2.25 -9.47
N ARG A 193 -14.74 -2.36 -8.38
CA ARG A 193 -15.27 -2.14 -7.02
C ARG A 193 -15.64 -0.69 -6.75
N ILE A 194 -14.86 0.26 -7.26
CA ILE A 194 -15.20 1.69 -7.16
C ILE A 194 -16.47 1.99 -7.95
N THR A 195 -16.60 1.45 -9.16
CA THR A 195 -17.81 1.60 -9.99
C THR A 195 -19.04 1.01 -9.31
N GLU A 196 -18.92 -0.17 -8.70
CA GLU A 196 -20.00 -0.80 -7.93
C GLU A 196 -20.47 0.09 -6.77
N LYS A 197 -19.54 0.62 -5.97
CA LYS A 197 -19.85 1.56 -4.88
C LYS A 197 -20.50 2.85 -5.38
N LEU A 198 -20.01 3.39 -6.49
CA LEU A 198 -20.58 4.58 -7.11
C LEU A 198 -22.02 4.33 -7.57
N ASN A 199 -22.27 3.22 -8.25
CA ASN A 199 -23.60 2.87 -8.73
C ASN A 199 -24.58 2.61 -7.57
N ALA A 200 -24.12 1.92 -6.51
CA ALA A 200 -24.91 1.70 -5.30
C ALA A 200 -25.31 3.03 -4.62
N GLU A 201 -24.39 3.98 -4.54
CA GLU A 201 -24.68 5.30 -3.97
C GLU A 201 -25.62 6.14 -4.84
N ILE A 202 -25.46 6.10 -6.17
CA ILE A 202 -26.39 6.74 -7.12
C ILE A 202 -27.80 6.16 -6.94
N ALA A 203 -27.92 4.83 -6.88
CA ALA A 203 -29.22 4.16 -6.69
C ALA A 203 -29.85 4.47 -5.32
N ALA A 204 -29.03 4.64 -4.28
CA ALA A 204 -29.48 4.97 -2.93
C ALA A 204 -29.80 6.46 -2.71
N THR A 205 -29.50 7.34 -3.67
CA THR A 205 -29.76 8.78 -3.57
C THR A 205 -31.08 9.12 -4.28
N PRO A 206 -32.20 9.29 -3.56
CA PRO A 206 -33.47 9.62 -4.19
C PRO A 206 -33.44 11.01 -4.81
N THR A 207 -33.68 11.09 -6.12
CA THR A 207 -33.83 12.34 -6.89
C THR A 207 -35.30 12.69 -7.14
N THR A 208 -36.24 12.12 -6.38
CA THR A 208 -37.68 12.26 -6.64
C THR A 208 -38.27 13.58 -6.13
N LYS A 209 -39.13 14.20 -6.96
CA LYS A 209 -39.96 15.38 -6.65
C LYS A 209 -41.06 15.11 -5.62
N GLU A 210 -41.24 13.87 -5.18
CA GLU A 210 -42.31 13.47 -4.25
C GLU A 210 -42.30 14.31 -2.97
N ALA A 211 -41.10 14.61 -2.46
CA ALA A 211 -40.90 15.49 -1.31
C ALA A 211 -41.36 16.94 -1.55
N PHE A 212 -41.40 17.39 -2.81
CA PHE A 212 -41.79 18.75 -3.22
C PHE A 212 -43.15 18.80 -3.93
N SER A 213 -43.92 17.70 -3.93
CA SER A 213 -45.23 17.60 -4.58
C SER A 213 -46.22 18.68 -4.11
N HIS A 214 -46.12 19.09 -2.84
CA HIS A 214 -46.92 20.17 -2.24
C HIS A 214 -46.60 21.57 -2.80
N LEU A 215 -45.47 21.74 -3.51
CA LEU A 215 -45.03 23.00 -4.13
C LEU A 215 -45.33 23.05 -5.64
N ALA A 216 -46.04 22.06 -6.20
CA ALA A 216 -46.35 21.95 -7.64
C ALA A 216 -47.34 23.01 -8.18
N ARG A 217 -47.68 24.05 -7.40
CA ARG A 217 -48.49 25.18 -7.86
C ARG A 217 -47.60 26.15 -8.64
N PRO A 218 -48.12 26.82 -9.70
CA PRO A 218 -47.35 27.76 -10.51
C PRO A 218 -46.89 28.94 -9.66
N THR A 219 -45.68 28.83 -9.14
CA THR A 219 -45.03 29.79 -8.26
C THR A 219 -43.60 29.96 -8.72
N LYS A 220 -42.96 31.08 -8.38
CA LYS A 220 -41.53 31.28 -8.63
C LYS A 220 -40.65 30.16 -8.03
N VAL A 221 -41.16 29.45 -7.02
CA VAL A 221 -40.50 28.30 -6.38
C VAL A 221 -40.61 27.05 -7.26
N SER A 222 -41.75 26.78 -7.88
CA SER A 222 -41.91 25.65 -8.79
C SER A 222 -41.06 25.82 -10.05
N GLU A 223 -40.99 27.04 -10.61
CA GLU A 223 -40.11 27.36 -11.74
C GLU A 223 -38.62 27.12 -11.42
N LEU A 224 -38.20 27.46 -10.20
CA LEU A 224 -36.83 27.20 -9.75
C LEU A 224 -36.56 25.70 -9.60
N ILE A 225 -37.50 24.94 -9.03
CA ILE A 225 -37.38 23.48 -8.89
C ILE A 225 -37.27 22.80 -10.27
N ASP A 226 -38.08 23.23 -11.23
CA ASP A 226 -38.05 22.72 -12.61
C ASP A 226 -36.73 23.10 -13.32
N SER A 227 -36.17 24.29 -13.03
CA SER A 227 -34.88 24.71 -13.57
C SER A 227 -33.70 23.87 -13.04
N LEU A 228 -33.78 23.38 -11.81
CA LEU A 228 -32.77 22.50 -11.21
C LEU A 228 -32.82 21.09 -11.79
N GLU A 229 -34.00 20.62 -12.17
CA GLU A 229 -34.19 19.32 -12.84
C GLU A 229 -33.49 19.27 -14.21
N HIS A 230 -33.59 20.33 -15.01
CA HIS A 230 -32.89 20.42 -16.29
C HIS A 230 -31.35 20.36 -16.12
N VAL A 231 -30.82 20.80 -14.97
CA VAL A 231 -29.39 20.73 -14.66
C VAL A 231 -28.98 19.33 -14.20
N LEU A 232 -29.85 18.61 -13.47
CA LEU A 232 -29.57 17.26 -12.96
C LEU A 232 -29.72 16.16 -14.03
N ASN A 233 -30.63 16.33 -15.00
CA ASN A 233 -30.89 15.36 -16.07
C ASN A 233 -29.90 15.45 -17.26
N HIS A 234 -28.89 16.33 -17.19
CA HIS A 234 -27.84 16.44 -18.19
C HIS A 234 -26.54 15.76 -17.71
N PRO A 235 -26.01 14.75 -18.42
CA PRO A 235 -24.91 13.90 -17.95
C PRO A 235 -23.57 14.63 -17.69
N ASN A 236 -23.44 15.91 -18.07
CA ASN A 236 -22.22 16.72 -17.89
C ASN A 236 -22.37 17.93 -16.94
N ASN A 237 -23.49 18.11 -16.23
CA ASN A 237 -23.80 19.39 -15.57
C ASN A 237 -23.53 19.49 -14.05
N ILE A 238 -22.86 18.51 -13.44
CA ILE A 238 -22.54 18.52 -11.99
C ILE A 238 -21.71 19.76 -11.58
N ARG A 239 -21.08 20.47 -12.52
CA ARG A 239 -20.36 21.72 -12.27
C ARG A 239 -21.24 22.97 -12.09
N LYS A 240 -22.51 22.99 -12.54
CA LYS A 240 -23.35 24.21 -12.51
C LYS A 240 -24.09 24.47 -11.19
N VAL A 241 -24.19 23.48 -10.30
CA VAL A 241 -24.84 23.67 -8.98
C VAL A 241 -24.05 24.62 -8.06
N ARG A 242 -22.78 24.92 -8.40
CA ARG A 242 -21.89 25.79 -7.62
C ARG A 242 -22.28 27.27 -7.58
N GLN A 243 -23.03 27.81 -8.55
CA GLN A 243 -23.28 29.26 -8.59
C GLN A 243 -24.44 29.75 -7.71
N HIS A 244 -25.30 28.87 -7.19
CA HIS A 244 -26.44 29.30 -6.37
C HIS A 244 -26.23 29.23 -4.85
N GLN A 245 -25.20 28.54 -4.36
CA GLN A 245 -24.91 28.52 -2.90
C GLN A 245 -24.05 29.69 -2.40
N HIS A 246 -23.37 30.43 -3.28
CA HIS A 246 -22.55 31.59 -2.88
C HIS A 246 -23.24 32.96 -3.02
N GLY A 247 -24.48 33.02 -3.53
CA GLY A 247 -25.20 34.28 -3.76
C GLY A 247 -26.13 34.76 -2.64
N LYS A 248 -26.29 34.04 -1.52
CA LYS A 248 -27.24 34.39 -0.44
C LYS A 248 -26.60 34.46 0.96
N ARG A 249 -25.41 35.05 1.05
CA ARG A 249 -24.85 35.55 2.33
C ARG A 249 -24.50 37.03 2.21
N HIS A 250 -25.47 37.84 1.82
CA HIS A 250 -25.52 39.27 2.13
C HIS A 250 -26.99 39.71 2.01
N VAL A 251 -27.43 40.55 2.94
CA VAL A 251 -28.82 41.00 3.19
C VAL A 251 -29.64 40.03 4.07
N MET A 252 -29.36 40.00 5.38
CA MET A 252 -30.02 40.82 6.39
C MET A 252 -29.19 40.77 7.68
#